data_AF-A0A968NSM7-F1
#
_entry.id   AF-A0A968NSM7-F1
#
_cell.length_a   1.000
_cell.length_b   1.000
_cell.length_c   1.000
_cell.angle_alpha   90.00
_cell.angle_beta   90.00
_cell.angle_gamma   90.00
#
_symmetry.space_group_name_H-M   'P 1'
#
loop_
_entity.id
_entity.type
_entity.pdbx_description
1 polymer ?
#
loop_
_entity_poly.entity_id
_entity_poly.type
_entity_poly.pdbx_seq_one_letter_code
_entity_poly.pdbx_strand_id
1 'polypeptide(L)' 'MSDTSTLDKPTLESLAVEVRRLQDRLEDMEDLMELRAAVERNAGKPGTPWEQVKAELDLD' A
#
# COMPACT_ATOMS: atom_id res chain seq x y z
N MET A 1 37.32 -16.16 17.16
CA MET A 1 36.38 -17.29 17.22
C MET A 1 35.03 -16.70 16.91
N SER A 2 34.44 -17.06 15.77
CA SER A 2 33.19 -16.47 15.30
C SER A 2 32.06 -16.91 16.22
N ASP A 3 31.47 -15.95 16.94
CA ASP A 3 30.23 -16.15 17.68
C ASP A 3 29.12 -16.44 16.67
N THR A 4 28.92 -17.73 16.38
CA THR A 4 27.70 -18.22 15.78
C THR A 4 26.59 -18.02 16.80
N SER A 5 26.03 -16.81 16.80
CA SER A 5 24.76 -16.50 17.44
C SER A 5 23.81 -17.63 17.08
N THR A 6 23.38 -18.38 18.09
CA THR A 6 22.39 -19.44 17.95
C THR A 6 21.17 -18.83 17.27
N LEU A 7 21.04 -19.08 15.97
CA LEU A 7 19.84 -18.73 15.22
C LEU A 7 18.72 -19.61 15.80
N ASP A 8 17.98 -19.03 16.73
CA ASP A 8 16.77 -19.64 17.25
C ASP A 8 15.90 -20.02 16.05
N LYS A 9 15.48 -21.29 16.01
CA LYS A 9 14.66 -21.76 14.90
C LYS A 9 13.38 -20.94 14.88
N PRO A 10 13.02 -20.33 13.73
CA PRO A 10 11.79 -19.57 13.64
C PRO A 10 10.61 -20.47 14.00
N THR A 11 9.81 -20.03 14.95
CA THR A 11 8.58 -20.70 15.34
C THR A 11 7.51 -20.43 14.27
N LEU A 12 6.49 -21.29 14.21
CA LEU A 12 5.34 -21.06 13.32
C LEU A 12 4.65 -19.73 13.62
N GLU A 13 4.61 -19.32 14.89
CA GLU A 13 4.09 -18.03 15.31
C GLU A 13 4.93 -16.87 14.76
N SER A 14 6.26 -16.93 14.88
CA SER A 14 7.14 -15.89 14.34
C SER A 14 7.02 -15.78 12.81
N LEU A 15 6.85 -16.93 12.12
CA LEU A 15 6.62 -16.95 10.68
C LEU A 15 5.27 -16.31 10.33
N ALA A 16 4.21 -16.61 11.07
CA ALA A 16 2.89 -16.04 10.83
C ALA A 16 2.89 -14.51 10.98
N VAL A 17 3.59 -13.98 11.99
CA VAL A 17 3.75 -12.53 12.18
C VAL A 17 4.51 -11.90 11.01
N GLU A 18 5.62 -12.49 10.59
CA GLU A 18 6.39 -11.95 9.46
C GLU A 18 5.64 -12.05 8.13
N VAL A 19 4.87 -13.12 7.89
CA VAL A 19 4.00 -13.23 6.71
C VAL A 19 2.96 -12.11 6.71
N ARG A 20 2.32 -11.84 7.85
CA ARG A 20 1.35 -10.74 7.95
C ARG A 20 2.00 -9.39 7.66
N ARG A 21 3.16 -9.12 8.26
CA ARG A 21 3.92 -7.89 8.03
C ARG A 21 4.31 -7.72 6.55
N LEU A 22 4.69 -8.81 5.89
CA LEU A 22 5.01 -8.78 4.46
C LEU A 22 3.76 -8.54 3.60
N GLN A 23 2.61 -9.09 3.98
CA GLN A 23 1.33 -8.81 3.31
C GLN A 23 0.96 -7.34 3.42
N ASP A 24 1.00 -6.77 4.63
CA ASP A 24 0.67 -5.35 4.85
C ASP A 24 1.62 -4.44 4.03
N ARG A 25 2.92 -4.78 3.97
CA ARG A 25 3.89 -4.03 3.16
C ARG A 25 3.66 -4.17 1.65
N LEU A 26 3.18 -5.33 1.19
CA LEU A 26 2.83 -5.52 -0.22
C LEU A 26 1.61 -4.68 -0.59
N GLU A 27 0.59 -4.65 0.26
CA GLU A 27 -0.59 -3.80 0.10
C GLU A 27 -0.20 -2.32 -0.01
N ASP A 28 0.63 -1.80 0.90
CA ASP A 28 1.16 -0.43 0.82
C ASP A 28 1.88 -0.15 -0.52
N MET A 29 2.63 -1.13 -1.04
CA MET A 29 3.34 -0.98 -2.30
C MET A 29 2.40 -0.97 -3.50
N GLU A 30 1.37 -1.83 -3.49
CA GLU A 30 0.34 -1.91 -4.51
C GLU A 30 -0.48 -0.61 -4.56
N ASP A 31 -0.89 -0.08 -3.41
CA ASP A 31 -1.58 1.21 -3.29
C ASP A 31 -0.74 2.35 -3.88
N LEU A 32 0.56 2.39 -3.56
CA LEU A 32 1.47 3.39 -4.13
C LEU A 32 1.66 3.22 -5.63
N MET A 33 1.65 1.99 -6.15
CA MET A 33 1.72 1.73 -7.58
C MET A 33 0.45 2.21 -8.28
N GLU A 34 -0.72 1.93 -7.73
CA GLU A 34 -2.00 2.40 -8.26
C GLU A 34 -2.08 3.93 -8.24
N LEU A 35 -1.66 4.57 -7.14
CA LEU A 35 -1.62 6.03 -7.05
C LEU A 35 -0.70 6.64 -8.12
N ARG A 36 0.50 6.08 -8.32
CA ARG A 36 1.42 6.54 -9.38
C ARG A 36 0.80 6.40 -10.76
N ALA A 37 0.17 5.27 -11.05
CA ALA A 37 -0.52 5.05 -12.32
C ALA A 37 -1.70 6.02 -12.51
N ALA A 38 -2.45 6.31 -11.45
CA ALA A 38 -3.54 7.28 -11.49
C ALA A 38 -3.03 8.70 -11.76
N VAL A 39 -1.93 9.11 -11.11
CA VAL A 39 -1.26 10.40 -11.36
C VAL A 39 -0.81 10.50 -12.81
N GLU A 40 -0.12 9.49 -13.35
CA GLU A 40 0.32 9.47 -14.75
C GLU A 40 -0.87 9.51 -15.72
N ARG A 41 -1.90 8.70 -15.48
CA ARG A 41 -3.12 8.67 -16.30
C ARG A 41 -3.86 10.00 -16.30
N ASN A 42 -3.82 10.74 -15.19
CA ASN A 42 -4.54 12.00 -15.02
C ASN A 42 -3.67 13.23 -15.30
N ALA A 43 -2.36 13.06 -15.50
CA ALA A 43 -1.44 14.15 -15.76
C ALA A 43 -1.90 14.97 -16.98
N GLY A 44 -2.04 16.27 -16.79
CA GLY A 44 -2.45 17.21 -17.84
C GLY A 44 -3.93 17.15 -18.25
N LYS A 45 -4.74 16.26 -17.65
CA LYS A 45 -6.19 16.29 -17.86
C LYS A 45 -6.82 17.41 -17.01
N PRO A 46 -7.80 18.16 -17.54
CA PRO A 46 -8.57 19.07 -16.72
C PRO A 46 -9.28 18.28 -15.61
N GLY A 47 -9.30 18.83 -14.40
CA GLY A 47 -10.08 18.26 -13.31
C GLY A 47 -11.58 18.37 -13.58
N THR A 48 -12.37 17.53 -12.92
CA THR A 48 -13.83 17.64 -12.95
C THR A 48 -14.27 18.92 -12.23
N PRO A 49 -15.16 19.75 -12.80
CA PRO A 49 -15.69 20.92 -12.12
C PRO A 49 -16.32 20.58 -10.78
N TRP A 50 -16.06 21.40 -9.75
CA TRP A 50 -16.54 21.12 -8.40
C TRP A 50 -18.06 21.00 -8.29
N GLU A 51 -18.82 21.84 -9.00
CA GLU A 51 -20.29 21.77 -9.03
C GLU A 51 -20.79 20.43 -9.58
N GLN A 52 -20.08 19.84 -10.54
CA GLN A 52 -20.41 18.52 -11.07
C GLN A 52 -20.10 17.43 -10.01
N VAL A 53 -18.93 17.51 -9.37
CA VAL A 53 -18.53 16.56 -8.31
C VAL A 53 -19.51 16.60 -7.14
N LYS A 54 -19.96 17.79 -6.72
CA LYS A 54 -20.97 17.96 -5.67
C LYS A 54 -22.28 17.24 -6.00
N ALA A 55 -22.79 17.46 -7.22
CA ALA A 55 -24.02 16.82 -7.67
C ALA A 55 -23.90 15.29 -7.75
N GLU A 56 -22.74 14.78 -8.20
CA GLU A 56 -22.47 13.33 -8.28
C GLU A 56 -22.33 12.68 -6.89
N LEU A 57 -21.84 13.42 -5.90
CA LEU A 57 -21.62 12.93 -4.53
C LEU A 57 -22.77 13.25 -3.57
N ASP A 58 -23.86 13.86 -4.06
CA ASP A 58 -25.01 14.31 -3.23
C ASP A 58 -24.56 15.23 -2.07
N LEU A 59 -23.64 16.15 -2.39
CA LEU A 59 -23.09 17.14 -1.46
C LEU A 59 -23.69 18.51 -1.77
N ASP A 60 -24.73 18.89 -1.01
CA ASP A 60 -25.33 20.24 -1.04
C ASP A 60 -24.36 21.31 -0.47
#